data_AF-A0A839WB84-F1
#
_entry.id   AF-A0A839WB84-F1
#
_cell.length_a   1.000
_cell.length_b   1.000
_cell.length_c   1.000
_cell.angle_alpha   90.00
_cell.angle_beta   90.00
_cell.angle_gamma   90.00
#
_symmetry.space_group_name_H-M   'P 1'
#
loop_
_entity.id
_entity.type
_entity.pdbx_description
1 polymer ?
#
loop_
_entity_poly.entity_id
_entity_poly.type
_entity_poly.pdbx_seq_one_letter_code
_entity_poly.pdbx_strand_id
1 'polypeptide(L)'
;MTPQITVRKGLPITFDGLTDAESFSVIDQNEKTVFARTNNGEQFITFPSTQLETGKYLITALNHSGDIIRITPLKIIGLFDKEDRVDTLREQLKLIDQVISAKLEDDQGVLTQLSINSKTLVYSSLADLVALSDSLRTQLAQAVRTKRAKQGKSPITAIKVKFTRD
;
A
#
# COMPACT_ATOMS: atom_id res chain seq x y z
N MET A 1 10.52 -10.36 -2.18
CA MET A 1 9.76 -9.15 -2.58
C MET A 1 10.23 -7.99 -1.75
N THR A 2 10.42 -6.81 -2.36
CA THR A 2 10.76 -5.61 -1.60
C THR A 2 9.47 -5.03 -1.00
N PRO A 3 9.35 -4.92 0.33
CA PRO A 3 8.18 -4.31 0.96
C PRO A 3 8.02 -2.86 0.49
N GLN A 4 6.76 -2.43 0.30
CA GLN A 4 6.47 -1.01 0.07
C GLN A 4 6.92 -0.19 1.28
N ILE A 5 7.66 0.88 1.03
CA ILE A 5 8.11 1.80 2.06
C ILE A 5 7.09 2.93 2.16
N THR A 6 6.57 3.19 3.36
CA THR A 6 5.68 4.33 3.62
C THR A 6 6.39 5.30 4.56
N VAL A 7 6.55 6.55 4.14
CA VAL A 7 7.29 7.58 4.88
C VAL A 7 6.39 8.79 5.09
N ARG A 8 6.39 9.36 6.30
CA ARG A 8 5.74 10.65 6.55
C ARG A 8 6.61 11.76 5.99
N LYS A 9 6.01 12.70 5.24
CA LYS A 9 6.69 13.91 4.74
C LYS A 9 7.45 14.56 5.89
N GLY A 10 8.72 14.91 5.67
CA GLY A 10 9.62 15.42 6.71
C GLY A 10 10.46 14.37 7.44
N LEU A 11 10.13 13.09 7.38
CA LEU A 11 11.00 12.00 7.86
C LEU A 11 11.92 11.50 6.73
N PRO A 12 13.17 11.10 7.04
CA PRO A 12 14.06 10.53 6.03
C PRO A 12 13.47 9.25 5.43
N ILE A 13 13.64 9.07 4.12
CA ILE A 13 13.35 7.82 3.43
C ILE A 13 14.62 6.98 3.52
N THR A 14 14.59 5.90 4.30
CA THR A 14 15.74 5.01 4.47
C THR A 14 15.42 3.63 3.92
N PHE A 15 16.34 3.06 3.14
CA PHE A 15 16.23 1.70 2.59
C PHE A 15 17.61 1.04 2.46
N ASP A 16 17.60 -0.29 2.34
CA ASP A 16 18.84 -1.06 2.22
C ASP A 16 19.57 -0.73 0.92
N GLY A 17 20.86 -0.43 1.04
CA GLY A 17 21.77 -0.38 -0.08
C GLY A 17 21.92 -1.76 -0.73
N LEU A 18 22.31 -1.75 -2.00
CA LEU A 18 22.57 -2.93 -2.82
C LEU A 18 24.00 -2.79 -3.33
N THR A 19 24.87 -3.73 -3.00
CA THR A 19 26.29 -3.68 -3.42
C THR A 19 26.49 -3.79 -4.92
N ASP A 20 25.53 -4.40 -5.63
CA ASP A 20 25.48 -4.55 -7.08
C ASP A 20 24.81 -3.36 -7.81
N ALA A 21 24.23 -2.41 -7.06
CA ALA A 21 23.73 -1.16 -7.63
C ALA A 21 24.85 -0.15 -7.79
N GLU A 22 24.88 0.55 -8.92
CA GLU A 22 25.74 1.72 -9.14
C GLU A 22 25.03 3.01 -8.72
N SER A 23 23.71 3.09 -8.86
CA SER A 23 22.96 4.27 -8.45
C SER A 23 21.55 3.94 -7.98
N PHE A 24 21.01 4.84 -7.16
CA PHE A 24 19.64 4.82 -6.68
C PHE A 24 18.92 6.09 -7.11
N SER A 25 17.71 5.95 -7.62
CA SER A 25 16.87 7.07 -8.00
C SER A 25 15.48 6.96 -7.38
N VAL A 26 14.86 8.10 -7.09
CA VAL A 26 13.45 8.21 -6.73
C VAL A 26 12.73 8.83 -7.90
N ILE A 27 11.72 8.15 -8.42
CA ILE A 27 10.96 8.52 -9.61
C ILE A 27 9.51 8.77 -9.20
N ASP A 28 8.89 9.81 -9.76
CA ASP A 28 7.46 10.08 -9.60
C ASP A 28 6.59 9.27 -10.57
N GLN A 29 5.27 9.50 -10.53
CA GLN A 29 4.30 8.80 -11.38
C GLN A 29 4.39 9.18 -12.88
N ASN A 30 5.09 10.26 -13.22
CA ASN A 30 5.32 10.71 -14.59
C ASN A 30 6.70 10.28 -15.09
N GLU A 31 7.32 9.29 -14.44
CA GLU A 31 8.66 8.79 -14.74
C GLU A 31 9.76 9.84 -14.60
N LYS A 32 9.49 10.95 -13.91
CA LYS A 32 10.47 11.99 -13.66
C LYS A 32 11.31 11.63 -12.44
N THR A 33 12.62 11.62 -12.61
CA THR A 33 13.57 11.46 -11.50
C THR A 33 13.53 12.71 -10.61
N VAL A 34 13.19 12.50 -9.35
CA VAL A 34 13.12 13.55 -8.32
C VAL A 34 14.40 13.58 -7.48
N PHE A 35 14.97 12.41 -7.22
CA PHE A 35 16.28 12.27 -6.60
C PHE A 35 17.09 11.22 -7.34
N ALA A 36 18.40 11.42 -7.40
CA ALA A 36 19.36 10.43 -7.85
C ALA A 36 20.62 10.53 -7.00
N ARG A 37 21.22 9.38 -6.69
CA ARG A 37 22.47 9.31 -5.95
C ARG A 37 23.26 8.09 -6.40
N THR A 38 24.56 8.26 -6.61
CA THR A 38 25.48 7.14 -6.83
C THR A 38 25.63 6.32 -5.55
N ASN A 39 25.73 5.01 -5.70
CA ASN A 39 26.00 4.12 -4.60
C ASN A 39 27.49 4.19 -4.23
N ASN A 40 27.76 4.54 -2.97
CA ASN A 40 29.11 4.60 -2.42
C ASN A 40 29.44 3.37 -1.55
N GLY A 41 28.69 2.27 -1.69
CA GLY A 41 28.83 1.07 -0.86
C GLY A 41 28.22 1.22 0.54
N GLU A 42 27.32 2.18 0.73
CA GLU A 42 26.62 2.39 2.00
C GLU A 42 25.61 1.25 2.24
N GLN A 43 25.55 0.73 3.47
CA GLN A 43 24.58 -0.30 3.84
C GLN A 43 23.14 0.21 3.81
N PHE A 44 22.94 1.50 4.09
CA PHE A 44 21.63 2.15 4.07
C PHE A 44 21.69 3.44 3.27
N ILE A 45 20.76 3.60 2.35
CA ILE A 45 20.61 4.81 1.53
C ILE A 45 19.50 5.66 2.13
N THR A 46 19.73 6.97 2.19
CA THR A 46 18.76 7.91 2.75
C THR A 46 18.51 9.08 1.79
N PHE A 47 17.22 9.39 1.56
CA PHE A 47 16.78 10.58 0.84
C PHE A 47 15.90 11.49 1.72
N PRO A 48 15.99 12.82 1.58
CA PRO A 48 15.11 13.73 2.29
C PRO A 48 13.71 13.72 1.67
N SER A 49 12.67 13.45 2.46
CA SER A 49 11.27 13.52 1.98
C SER A 49 10.68 14.94 1.98
N THR A 50 11.40 15.94 2.50
CA THR A 50 10.91 17.31 2.65
C THR A 50 10.53 17.98 1.33
N GLN A 51 11.21 17.60 0.25
CA GLN A 51 11.00 18.15 -1.10
C GLN A 51 9.99 17.32 -1.93
N LEU A 52 9.49 16.21 -1.38
CA LEU A 52 8.49 15.39 -2.04
C LEU A 52 7.08 15.82 -1.64
N GLU A 53 6.18 15.87 -2.61
CA GLU A 53 4.76 15.98 -2.32
C GLU A 53 4.19 14.67 -1.81
N THR A 54 3.04 14.74 -1.16
CA THR A 54 2.33 13.52 -0.73
C THR A 54 1.85 12.76 -1.96
N GLY A 55 2.19 11.48 -2.06
CA GLY A 55 1.96 10.72 -3.28
C GLY A 55 2.65 9.38 -3.31
N LYS A 56 2.58 8.72 -4.48
CA LYS A 56 3.28 7.46 -4.74
C LYS A 56 4.51 7.75 -5.62
N TYR A 57 5.58 7.05 -5.32
CA TYR A 57 6.89 7.15 -5.95
C TYR A 57 7.47 5.74 -6.10
N LEU A 58 8.52 5.62 -6.91
CA LEU A 58 9.30 4.40 -7.08
C LEU A 58 10.76 4.69 -6.76
N ILE A 59 11.38 3.84 -5.97
CA ILE A 59 12.83 3.84 -5.79
C ILE A 59 13.39 2.79 -6.75
N THR A 60 14.25 3.20 -7.67
CA THR A 60 14.93 2.31 -8.61
C THR A 60 16.41 2.21 -8.26
N ALA A 61 16.95 1.01 -8.37
CA ALA A 61 18.38 0.74 -8.33
C ALA A 61 18.84 0.32 -9.72
N LEU A 62 19.89 0.98 -10.22
CA LEU A 62 20.47 0.74 -11.55
C LEU A 62 21.84 0.06 -11.40
N ASN A 63 22.16 -0.91 -12.26
CA ASN A 63 23.49 -1.51 -12.36
C ASN A 63 24.42 -0.66 -13.26
N HIS A 64 25.68 -1.11 -13.42
CA HIS A 64 26.68 -0.46 -14.28
C HIS A 64 26.33 -0.45 -15.78
N SER A 65 25.44 -1.35 -16.22
CA SER A 65 24.93 -1.39 -17.59
C SER A 65 23.75 -0.43 -17.82
N GLY A 66 23.25 0.21 -16.75
CA GLY A 66 22.05 1.05 -16.79
C GLY A 66 20.73 0.29 -16.68
N ASP A 67 20.76 -1.02 -16.37
CA ASP A 67 19.56 -1.81 -16.17
C ASP A 67 19.01 -1.66 -14.75
N ILE A 68 17.67 -1.64 -14.64
CA ILE A 68 17.00 -1.60 -13.34
C ILE A 68 17.06 -2.99 -12.70
N ILE A 69 17.82 -3.10 -11.60
CA ILE A 69 17.97 -4.36 -10.85
C ILE A 69 16.98 -4.48 -9.70
N ARG A 70 16.45 -3.36 -9.20
CA ARG A 70 15.44 -3.36 -8.13
C ARG A 70 14.51 -2.18 -8.24
N ILE A 71 13.23 -2.45 -8.02
CA ILE A 71 12.18 -1.44 -7.86
C ILE A 71 11.56 -1.61 -6.47
N THR A 72 11.45 -0.51 -5.74
CA THR A 72 10.82 -0.46 -4.42
C THR A 72 9.73 0.59 -4.41
N PRO A 73 8.46 0.21 -4.22
CA PRO A 73 7.38 1.18 -4.11
C PRO A 73 7.54 2.06 -2.87
N LEU A 74 7.39 3.37 -3.04
CA LEU A 74 7.48 4.39 -1.99
C LEU A 74 6.17 5.19 -1.92
N LYS A 75 5.62 5.36 -0.72
CA LYS A 75 4.44 6.20 -0.47
C LYS A 75 4.78 7.30 0.53
N ILE A 76 4.65 8.55 0.11
CA ILE A 76 4.81 9.72 0.98
C ILE A 76 3.43 10.16 1.46
N ILE A 77 3.22 10.17 2.77
CA ILE A 77 1.98 10.63 3.41
C ILE A 77 2.23 11.94 4.17
N GLY A 78 1.22 12.79 4.33
CA GLY A 78 1.36 14.03 5.08
C GLY A 78 1.72 13.79 6.56
N LEU A 79 2.34 14.78 7.20
CA LEU A 79 2.70 14.75 8.62
C LEU A 79 1.48 14.45 9.50
N PHE A 80 0.34 15.05 9.17
CA PHE A 80 -0.92 14.94 9.90
C PHE A 80 -1.95 14.04 9.23
N ASP A 81 -1.62 13.49 8.05
CA ASP A 81 -2.47 12.49 7.42
C ASP A 81 -2.42 11.22 8.27
N LYS A 82 -3.58 10.92 8.85
CA LYS A 82 -3.85 9.58 9.36
C LYS A 82 -4.07 8.72 8.15
N GLU A 83 -3.25 7.68 7.98
CA GLU A 83 -3.53 6.65 7.01
C GLU A 83 -4.96 6.17 7.24
N ASP A 84 -5.85 6.44 6.29
CA ASP A 84 -7.25 6.11 6.47
C ASP A 84 -7.39 4.61 6.37
N ARG A 85 -7.59 3.97 7.53
CA ARG A 85 -7.80 2.53 7.63
C ARG A 85 -8.85 2.03 6.65
N VAL A 86 -9.86 2.86 6.31
CA VAL A 86 -10.86 2.53 5.30
C VAL A 86 -10.25 2.45 3.89
N ASP A 87 -9.38 3.38 3.53
CA ASP A 87 -8.75 3.43 2.22
C ASP A 87 -7.65 2.37 2.07
N THR A 88 -6.88 2.11 3.13
CA THR A 88 -5.93 0.98 3.16
C THR A 88 -6.65 -0.37 2.99
N LEU A 89 -7.78 -0.57 3.69
CA LEU A 89 -8.58 -1.80 3.56
C LEU A 89 -9.22 -1.94 2.16
N ARG A 90 -9.63 -0.83 1.53
CA ARG A 90 -10.13 -0.83 0.14
C ARG A 90 -9.04 -1.18 -0.87
N GLU A 91 -7.84 -0.61 -0.70
CA GLU A 91 -6.69 -0.88 -1.58
C GLU A 91 -6.28 -2.36 -1.47
N GLN A 92 -6.25 -2.91 -0.25
CA GLN A 92 -6.01 -4.35 -0.01
C GLN A 92 -7.09 -5.24 -0.65
N LEU A 93 -8.37 -4.87 -0.53
CA LEU A 93 -9.46 -5.64 -1.13
C LEU A 93 -9.38 -5.66 -2.66
N LYS A 94 -9.08 -4.51 -3.28
CA LYS A 94 -8.89 -4.41 -4.72
C LYS A 94 -7.76 -5.32 -5.21
N LEU A 95 -6.64 -5.36 -4.49
CA LEU A 95 -5.52 -6.22 -4.83
C LEU A 95 -5.88 -7.71 -4.73
N ILE A 96 -6.65 -8.12 -3.71
CA ILE A 96 -7.09 -9.52 -3.58
C ILE A 96 -8.08 -9.90 -4.67
N ASP A 97 -9.05 -9.04 -4.96
CA ASP A 97 -10.03 -9.31 -6.01
C ASP A 97 -9.32 -9.42 -7.38
N GLN A 98 -8.27 -8.63 -7.63
CA GLN A 98 -7.41 -8.78 -8.82
C GLN A 98 -6.66 -10.13 -8.86
N VAL A 99 -6.13 -10.62 -7.73
CA VAL A 99 -5.49 -11.95 -7.67
C VAL A 99 -6.51 -13.07 -7.89
N ILE A 100 -7.70 -12.96 -7.30
CA ILE A 100 -8.78 -13.94 -7.47
C ILE A 100 -9.20 -14.01 -8.93
N SER A 101 -9.47 -12.87 -9.57
CA SER A 101 -9.79 -12.80 -11.00
C SER A 101 -8.70 -13.40 -11.87
N ALA A 102 -7.43 -13.04 -11.63
CA ALA A 102 -6.30 -13.61 -12.37
C ALA A 102 -6.17 -15.14 -12.20
N LYS A 103 -6.46 -15.69 -11.01
CA LYS A 103 -6.48 -17.15 -10.79
C LYS A 103 -7.65 -17.83 -11.49
N LEU A 104 -8.80 -17.17 -11.62
CA LEU A 104 -9.96 -17.71 -12.34
C LEU A 104 -9.78 -17.69 -13.85
N GLU A 105 -9.04 -16.69 -14.36
CA GLU A 105 -8.75 -16.51 -15.79
C GLU A 105 -7.49 -17.28 -16.26
N ASP A 106 -6.81 -17.98 -15.35
CA ASP A 106 -5.53 -18.70 -15.56
C ASP A 106 -4.41 -17.81 -16.17
N ASP A 107 -4.49 -16.50 -15.92
CA ASP A 107 -3.51 -15.53 -16.40
C ASP A 107 -2.30 -15.50 -15.46
N GLN A 108 -1.31 -16.34 -15.81
CA GLN A 108 -0.06 -16.54 -15.07
C GLN A 108 0.79 -15.26 -14.95
N GLY A 109 0.53 -14.22 -15.77
CA GLY A 109 1.28 -12.97 -15.76
C GLY A 109 1.02 -12.08 -14.54
N VAL A 110 -0.23 -12.04 -14.06
CA VAL A 110 -0.67 -11.18 -12.94
C VAL A 110 -0.33 -11.80 -11.58
N LEU A 111 -0.20 -13.12 -11.54
CA LEU A 111 0.01 -13.88 -10.31
C LEU A 111 1.40 -13.72 -9.71
N THR A 112 2.41 -13.25 -10.43
CA THR A 112 3.82 -13.33 -9.99
C THR A 112 4.24 -12.25 -8.97
N GLN A 113 3.44 -11.20 -8.72
CA GLN A 113 3.93 -10.01 -8.01
C GLN A 113 3.02 -9.42 -6.90
N LEU A 114 1.94 -10.09 -6.48
CA LEU A 114 1.01 -9.55 -5.47
C LEU A 114 1.23 -10.12 -4.07
N SER A 115 1.60 -9.26 -3.11
CA SER A 115 1.73 -9.58 -1.68
C SER A 115 0.97 -8.59 -0.80
N ILE A 116 0.31 -9.09 0.25
CA ILE A 116 -0.41 -8.29 1.24
C ILE A 116 -0.01 -8.79 2.63
N ASN A 117 0.34 -7.87 3.54
CA ASN A 117 0.71 -8.18 4.94
C ASN A 117 1.75 -9.30 5.07
N SER A 118 2.82 -9.22 4.28
CA SER A 118 3.93 -10.20 4.29
C SER A 118 3.53 -11.63 3.88
N LYS A 119 2.32 -11.84 3.33
CA LYS A 119 1.94 -13.09 2.68
C LYS A 119 1.95 -12.94 1.17
N THR A 120 2.72 -13.82 0.52
CA THR A 120 2.75 -13.99 -0.93
C THR A 120 1.48 -14.74 -1.35
N LEU A 121 0.54 -14.05 -1.98
CA LEU A 121 -0.80 -14.60 -2.32
C LEU A 121 -0.75 -15.64 -3.45
N VAL A 122 0.38 -15.74 -4.14
CA VAL A 122 0.65 -16.66 -5.26
C VAL A 122 0.48 -18.12 -4.83
N TYR A 123 0.99 -18.47 -3.65
CA TYR A 123 0.95 -19.82 -3.07
C TYR A 123 -0.30 -20.11 -2.23
N SER A 124 -1.22 -19.14 -2.12
CA SER A 124 -2.47 -19.33 -1.39
C SER A 124 -3.51 -20.02 -2.28
N SER A 125 -4.27 -20.95 -1.72
CA SER A 125 -5.37 -21.58 -2.44
C SER A 125 -6.47 -20.56 -2.74
N LEU A 126 -7.29 -20.80 -3.77
CA LEU A 126 -8.43 -19.94 -4.08
C LEU A 126 -9.37 -19.78 -2.86
N ALA A 127 -9.55 -20.85 -2.09
CA ALA A 127 -10.34 -20.84 -0.86
C ALA A 127 -9.76 -19.89 0.22
N ASP A 128 -8.43 -19.88 0.38
CA ASP A 128 -7.75 -18.99 1.33
C ASP A 128 -7.87 -17.51 0.92
N LEU A 129 -7.82 -17.24 -0.39
CA LEU A 129 -7.97 -15.88 -0.93
C LEU A 129 -9.40 -15.36 -0.76
N VAL A 130 -10.40 -16.21 -0.98
CA VAL A 130 -11.81 -15.87 -0.73
C VAL A 130 -12.04 -15.61 0.76
N ALA A 131 -11.54 -16.46 1.65
CA ALA A 131 -11.63 -16.26 3.09
C ALA A 131 -10.95 -14.97 3.56
N LEU A 132 -9.80 -14.63 2.96
CA LEU A 132 -9.10 -13.38 3.23
C LEU A 132 -9.89 -12.16 2.73
N SER A 133 -10.49 -12.23 1.54
CA SER A 133 -11.38 -11.19 1.00
C SER A 133 -12.57 -10.95 1.93
N ASP A 134 -13.23 -12.00 2.40
CA ASP A 134 -14.37 -11.90 3.31
C ASP A 134 -13.99 -11.31 4.68
N SER A 135 -12.82 -11.71 5.21
CA SER A 135 -12.27 -11.12 6.43
C SER A 135 -12.01 -9.62 6.27
N LEU A 136 -11.40 -9.20 5.16
CA LEU A 136 -11.12 -7.80 4.88
C LEU A 136 -12.39 -6.98 4.62
N ARG A 137 -13.41 -7.55 3.96
CA ARG A 137 -14.74 -6.93 3.82
C ARG A 137 -15.39 -6.68 5.17
N THR A 138 -15.28 -7.64 6.08
CA THR A 138 -15.79 -7.52 7.45
C THR A 138 -15.06 -6.42 8.23
N GLN A 139 -13.73 -6.39 8.12
CA GLN A 139 -12.90 -5.34 8.74
C GLN A 139 -13.20 -3.96 8.15
N LEU A 140 -13.42 -3.87 6.83
CA LEU A 140 -13.80 -2.64 6.14
C LEU A 140 -15.17 -2.13 6.63
N ALA A 141 -16.17 -3.00 6.70
CA ALA A 141 -17.49 -2.66 7.22
C ALA A 141 -17.42 -2.12 8.65
N GLN A 142 -16.60 -2.73 9.50
CA GLN A 142 -16.39 -2.30 10.88
C GLN A 142 -15.64 -0.96 10.98
N ALA A 143 -14.62 -0.75 10.14
CA ALA A 143 -13.89 0.51 10.06
C ALA A 143 -14.79 1.66 9.58
N VAL A 144 -15.65 1.41 8.59
CA VAL A 144 -16.64 2.38 8.10
C VAL A 144 -17.68 2.71 9.18
N ARG A 145 -18.21 1.71 9.90
CA ARG A 145 -19.14 1.93 11.02
C ARG A 145 -18.50 2.79 12.12
N THR A 146 -17.26 2.47 12.49
CA THR A 146 -16.50 3.22 13.50
C THR A 146 -16.24 4.66 13.04
N LYS A 147 -15.91 4.87 11.75
CA LYS A 147 -15.72 6.20 11.17
C LYS A 147 -17.02 7.02 11.16
N ARG A 148 -18.15 6.40 10.81
CA ARG A 148 -19.49 7.04 10.85
C ARG A 148 -19.93 7.39 12.27
N ALA A 149 -19.69 6.52 13.23
CA ALA A 149 -19.97 6.77 14.65
C ALA A 149 -19.11 7.93 15.19
N LYS A 150 -17.82 7.98 14.85
CA LYS A 150 -16.92 9.11 15.19
C LYS A 150 -17.33 10.43 14.54
N GLN A 151 -18.01 10.39 13.39
CA GLN A 151 -18.57 11.55 12.69
C GLN A 151 -19.99 11.92 13.18
N GLY A 152 -20.47 11.33 14.29
CA GLY A 152 -21.78 11.64 14.87
C GLY A 152 -22.98 11.05 14.13
N LYS A 153 -22.77 10.28 13.05
CA LYS A 153 -23.83 9.54 12.34
C LYS A 153 -24.05 8.19 13.01
N SER A 154 -24.57 8.20 14.24
CA SER A 154 -25.08 6.98 14.87
C SER A 154 -26.30 6.49 14.08
N PRO A 155 -26.52 5.18 13.90
CA PRO A 155 -27.80 4.69 13.41
C PRO A 155 -28.85 5.00 14.48
N ILE A 156 -29.54 6.13 14.33
CA ILE A 156 -30.71 6.46 15.15
C ILE A 156 -31.81 5.49 14.71
N THR A 157 -31.94 4.37 15.41
CA THR A 157 -33.16 3.56 15.35
C THR A 157 -34.23 4.36 16.09
N ALA A 158 -35.04 5.12 15.37
CA ALA A 158 -36.19 5.80 15.96
C ALA A 158 -37.17 4.73 16.46
N ILE A 159 -37.15 4.46 17.77
CA ILE A 159 -38.18 3.63 18.41
C ILE A 159 -39.47 4.45 18.34
N LYS A 160 -40.35 4.13 17.39
CA LYS A 160 -41.70 4.69 17.35
C LYS A 160 -42.51 4.07 18.49
N VAL A 161 -42.49 4.71 19.65
CA VAL A 161 -43.39 4.34 20.76
C VAL A 161 -44.81 4.75 20.35
N LYS A 162 -45.69 3.79 20.09
CA LYS A 162 -47.12 4.05 19.99
C LYS A 162 -47.69 3.99 21.40
N PHE A 163 -48.11 5.13 21.93
CA PHE A 163 -48.92 5.17 23.14
C PHE A 163 -50.36 4.81 22.75
N THR A 164 -50.80 3.60 23.10
CA THR A 164 -52.22 3.26 23.11
C THR A 164 -52.77 3.72 24.47
N ARG A 165 -53.77 4.59 24.46
CA ARG A 165 -54.58 4.90 25.65
C ARG A 165 -55.70 3.88 25.71
N ASP A 166 -55.73 3.09 26.78
CA ASP A 166 -56.94 2.41 27.25
C ASP A 166 -57.69 3.33 28.22
#